data_AF-A0A0S9DP24-F1
#
_entry.id   AF-A0A0S9DP24-F1
#
_cell.length_a   1.000
_cell.length_b   1.000
_cell.length_c   1.000
_cell.angle_alpha   90.00
_cell.angle_beta   90.00
_cell.angle_gamma   90.00
#
_symmetry.space_group_name_H-M   'P 1'
#
loop_
_entity.id
_entity.type
_entity.pdbx_description
1 polymer ?
#
loop_
_entity_poly.entity_id
_entity_poly.type
_entity_poly.pdbx_seq_one_letter_code
_entity_poly.pdbx_strand_id
1 'polypeptide(L)'
;MSLYDNSFAEIAALDKTDLRTISLRVAGPAALVIAKSVKIRERLDAANPGRVITKDAGDLLRLLRNSAPTELGARLSDLSRHDRLRDQIADVIAWLRTQFDGERSTPMLRLVSQELEGIESAVQSERSLRLLGRQLLSGYDDAEGVAP
;
A
#
# COMPACT_ATOMS: atom_id res chain seq x y z
N MET A 1 -5.68 -8.44 -8.55
CA MET A 1 -4.93 -7.17 -8.62
C MET A 1 -3.80 -7.15 -9.64
N SER A 2 -2.68 -7.86 -9.44
CA SER A 2 -1.48 -7.72 -10.31
C SER A 2 -1.70 -8.04 -11.79
N LEU A 3 -2.71 -8.85 -12.14
CA LEU A 3 -3.08 -9.09 -13.55
C LEU A 3 -3.67 -7.85 -14.26
N TYR A 4 -4.28 -6.93 -13.50
CA TYR A 4 -4.96 -5.73 -14.01
C TYR A 4 -4.15 -4.45 -13.77
N ASP A 5 -3.23 -4.49 -12.81
CA ASP A 5 -2.29 -3.41 -12.52
C ASP A 5 -0.87 -3.97 -12.52
N ASN A 6 -0.25 -3.93 -13.69
CA ASN A 6 1.15 -4.29 -13.94
C ASN A 6 1.71 -3.48 -15.10
N SER A 7 3.04 -3.40 -15.14
CA SER A 7 3.79 -2.86 -16.26
C SER A 7 5.01 -3.74 -16.53
N PHE A 8 5.57 -3.64 -17.74
CA PHE A 8 6.86 -4.25 -18.01
C PHE A 8 7.95 -3.50 -17.24
N ALA A 9 8.79 -4.25 -16.55
CA ALA A 9 10.03 -3.78 -15.95
C ALA A 9 11.19 -4.59 -16.53
N GLU A 10 12.28 -3.88 -16.83
CA GLU A 10 13.55 -4.51 -17.15
C GLU A 10 14.35 -4.71 -15.87
N ILE A 11 14.85 -5.93 -15.67
CA ILE A 11 15.79 -6.25 -14.60
C ILE A 11 17.13 -6.56 -15.26
N ALA A 12 18.11 -5.70 -15.00
CA ALA A 12 19.49 -5.89 -15.42
C ALA A 12 20.30 -6.60 -14.32
N ALA A 13 21.39 -7.25 -14.71
CA ALA A 13 22.35 -7.81 -13.76
C ALA A 13 22.93 -6.72 -12.85
N LEU A 14 23.28 -7.10 -11.62
CA LEU A 14 23.87 -6.18 -10.65
C LEU A 14 25.31 -5.77 -11.03
N ASP A 15 26.06 -6.67 -11.66
CA ASP A 15 27.39 -6.40 -12.20
C ASP A 15 27.27 -5.60 -13.50
N LYS A 16 27.96 -4.46 -13.57
CA LYS A 16 27.93 -3.56 -14.73
C LYS A 16 28.53 -4.16 -16.00
N THR A 17 29.33 -5.22 -15.87
CA THR A 17 29.94 -5.93 -17.00
C THR A 17 29.08 -7.10 -17.48
N ASP A 18 28.08 -7.51 -16.69
CA ASP A 18 27.12 -8.53 -17.06
C ASP A 18 25.94 -7.88 -17.81
N LEU A 19 25.85 -8.16 -19.11
CA LEU A 19 24.85 -7.54 -19.99
C LEU A 19 23.51 -8.29 -20.01
N ARG A 20 23.31 -9.30 -19.14
CA ARG A 20 22.05 -10.02 -19.08
C ARG A 20 20.95 -9.09 -18.57
N THR A 21 19.87 -9.00 -19.35
CA THR A 21 18.63 -8.34 -18.97
C THR A 21 17.46 -9.29 -19.15
N ILE A 22 16.44 -9.14 -18.31
CA ILE A 22 15.15 -9.83 -18.47
C ILE A 22 14.01 -8.80 -18.39
N SER A 23 13.04 -8.92 -19.28
CA SER A 23 11.81 -8.11 -19.23
C SER A 23 10.66 -8.97 -18.72
N LEU A 24 9.97 -8.50 -17.69
CA LEU A 24 8.80 -9.18 -17.13
C LEU A 24 7.76 -8.17 -16.66
N ARG A 25 6.52 -8.63 -16.53
CA ARG A 25 5.45 -7.83 -15.91
C ARG A 25 5.63 -7.83 -14.40
N VAL A 26 5.72 -6.64 -13.82
CA VAL A 26 5.79 -6.40 -12.39
C VAL A 26 4.49 -5.73 -11.93
N ALA A 27 4.00 -6.10 -10.75
CA ALA A 27 2.81 -5.52 -10.18
C ALA A 27 2.96 -4.00 -10.04
N GLY A 28 1.93 -3.28 -10.47
CA GLY A 28 1.86 -1.84 -10.31
C GLY A 28 1.69 -1.43 -8.84
N PRO A 29 1.97 -0.17 -8.50
CA PRO A 29 1.86 0.32 -7.13
C PRO A 29 0.46 0.15 -6.51
N ALA A 30 -0.63 0.30 -7.28
CA ALA A 30 -1.98 0.14 -6.75
C ALA A 30 -2.26 -1.33 -6.35
N ALA A 31 -1.81 -2.29 -7.17
CA ALA A 31 -1.85 -3.71 -6.78
C ALA A 31 -1.02 -4.01 -5.53
N LEU A 32 0.16 -3.38 -5.40
CA LEU A 32 1.01 -3.56 -4.23
C LEU A 32 0.38 -2.97 -2.96
N VAL A 33 -0.29 -1.81 -3.02
CA VAL A 33 -1.05 -1.25 -1.88
C VAL A 33 -2.08 -2.25 -1.39
N ILE A 34 -2.94 -2.78 -2.28
CA ILE A 34 -3.96 -3.76 -1.90
C ILE A 34 -3.32 -5.01 -1.29
N ALA A 35 -2.28 -5.56 -1.92
CA ALA A 35 -1.61 -6.76 -1.43
C ALA A 35 -0.99 -6.56 -0.04
N LYS A 36 -0.35 -5.41 0.22
CA LYS A 36 0.24 -5.08 1.52
C LYS A 36 -0.83 -4.88 2.58
N SER A 37 -1.90 -4.14 2.27
CA SER A 37 -3.02 -3.93 3.20
C SER A 37 -3.68 -5.24 3.63
N VAL A 38 -3.95 -6.15 2.68
CA VAL A 38 -4.49 -7.48 3.00
C VAL A 38 -3.56 -8.25 3.93
N LYS A 39 -2.25 -8.27 3.64
CA LYS A 39 -1.27 -8.99 4.47
C LYS A 39 -1.12 -8.40 5.86
N ILE A 40 -1.18 -7.07 5.99
CA ILE A 40 -1.16 -6.40 7.29
C ILE A 40 -2.42 -6.81 8.09
N ARG A 41 -3.61 -6.72 7.48
CA ARG A 41 -4.87 -7.10 8.13
C ARG A 41 -4.86 -8.55 8.60
N GLU A 42 -4.52 -9.50 7.72
CA GLU A 42 -4.42 -10.93 8.04
C GLU A 42 -3.51 -11.19 9.25
N ARG A 43 -2.40 -10.45 9.37
CA ARG A 43 -1.48 -10.60 10.50
C ARG A 43 -1.99 -9.99 11.79
N LEU A 44 -2.71 -8.88 11.70
CA LEU A 44 -3.35 -8.26 12.87
C LEU A 44 -4.48 -9.13 13.43
N ASP A 45 -5.18 -9.85 12.55
CA ASP A 45 -6.28 -10.73 12.91
C ASP A 45 -5.81 -12.12 13.38
N ALA A 46 -4.55 -12.48 13.15
CA ALA A 46 -4.00 -13.78 13.51
C ALA A 46 -3.84 -13.95 15.04
N ALA A 47 -4.32 -15.08 15.58
CA ALA A 47 -4.31 -15.40 17.01
C ALA A 47 -2.91 -15.56 17.65
N ASN A 48 -1.81 -15.45 16.88
CA ASN A 48 -0.43 -15.53 17.37
C ASN A 48 0.33 -14.21 17.13
N PRO A 49 0.24 -13.25 18.05
CA PRO A 49 0.84 -11.91 17.91
C PRO A 49 2.37 -11.89 17.83
N GLY A 50 3.04 -12.95 18.29
CA GLY A 50 4.51 -13.03 18.36
C GLY A 50 5.23 -13.09 17.01
N ARG A 51 4.51 -13.15 15.89
CA ARG A 51 5.08 -13.21 14.53
C ARG A 51 4.47 -12.16 13.58
N VAL A 52 4.00 -11.03 14.10
CA VAL A 52 3.59 -9.93 13.23
C VAL A 52 4.84 -9.34 12.57
N ILE A 53 5.07 -9.71 11.32
CA ILE A 53 6.14 -9.16 10.51
C ILE A 53 5.77 -7.72 10.16
N THR A 54 6.48 -6.78 10.78
CA THR A 54 6.34 -5.31 10.66
C THR A 54 6.67 -4.79 9.26
N LYS A 55 7.47 -5.55 8.50
CA LYS A 55 7.91 -5.24 7.12
C LYS A 55 6.80 -4.72 6.21
N ASP A 56 5.62 -5.33 6.21
CA ASP A 56 4.57 -4.91 5.24
C ASP A 56 4.06 -3.49 5.51
N ALA A 57 4.04 -3.05 6.77
CA ALA A 57 3.70 -1.67 7.11
C ALA A 57 4.79 -0.69 6.66
N GLY A 58 6.06 -1.06 6.80
CA GLY A 58 7.20 -0.30 6.26
C GLY A 58 7.22 -0.26 4.73
N ASP A 59 6.94 -1.38 4.06
CA ASP A 59 6.81 -1.45 2.60
C ASP A 59 5.65 -0.59 2.10
N LEU A 60 4.50 -0.57 2.81
CA LEU A 60 3.38 0.32 2.48
C LEU A 60 3.79 1.79 2.62
N LEU A 61 4.46 2.18 3.71
CA LEU A 61 4.95 3.55 3.87
C LEU A 61 5.95 3.92 2.78
N ARG A 62 6.90 3.03 2.47
CA ARG A 62 7.87 3.25 1.38
C ARG A 62 7.19 3.38 0.03
N LEU A 63 6.18 2.56 -0.25
CA LEU A 63 5.41 2.64 -1.48
C LEU A 63 4.71 4.00 -1.60
N LEU A 64 4.01 4.43 -0.56
CA LEU A 64 3.30 5.72 -0.55
C LEU A 64 4.24 6.93 -0.56
N ARG A 65 5.47 6.82 -0.02
CA ARG A 65 6.49 7.87 -0.12
C ARG A 65 7.08 8.01 -1.52
N ASN A 66 7.14 6.93 -2.28
CA ASN A 66 7.78 6.87 -3.61
C ASN A 66 6.75 6.80 -4.74
N SER A 67 5.50 7.16 -4.47
CA SER A 67 4.41 7.22 -5.43
C SER A 67 3.53 8.41 -5.10
N ALA A 68 2.73 8.91 -6.04
CA ALA A 68 1.76 9.98 -5.76
C ALA A 68 0.49 9.37 -5.12
N PRO A 69 0.23 9.54 -3.80
CA PRO A 69 -0.83 8.78 -3.14
C PRO A 69 -2.22 9.08 -3.70
N THR A 70 -2.50 10.33 -4.06
CA THR A 70 -3.77 10.73 -4.69
C THR A 70 -3.99 10.05 -6.04
N GLU A 71 -2.96 9.97 -6.88
CA GLU A 71 -3.01 9.27 -8.17
C GLU A 71 -3.19 7.75 -7.96
N LEU A 72 -2.58 7.16 -6.94
CA LEU A 72 -2.82 5.77 -6.55
C LEU A 72 -4.27 5.55 -6.11
N GLY A 73 -4.84 6.47 -5.35
CA GLY A 73 -6.25 6.46 -4.98
C GLY A 73 -7.16 6.46 -6.21
N ALA A 74 -6.93 7.40 -7.14
CA ALA A 74 -7.68 7.48 -8.39
C ALA A 74 -7.53 6.21 -9.24
N ARG A 75 -6.33 5.62 -9.28
CA ARG A 75 -6.10 4.34 -9.96
C ARG A 75 -6.86 3.19 -9.31
N LEU A 76 -6.95 3.15 -7.99
CA LEU A 76 -7.75 2.14 -7.28
C LEU A 76 -9.25 2.30 -7.56
N SER A 77 -9.74 3.55 -7.68
CA SER A 77 -11.12 3.85 -8.10
C SER A 77 -11.39 3.39 -9.53
N ASP A 78 -10.46 3.63 -10.47
CA ASP A 78 -10.59 3.12 -11.84
C ASP A 78 -10.62 1.57 -11.87
N LEU A 79 -9.74 0.93 -11.10
CA LEU A 79 -9.70 -0.53 -10.99
C LEU A 79 -10.95 -1.11 -10.31
N SER A 80 -11.64 -0.38 -9.43
CA SER A 80 -12.87 -0.81 -8.75
C SER A 80 -14.04 -0.96 -9.74
N ARG A 81 -13.95 -0.34 -10.93
CA ARG A 81 -14.94 -0.50 -12.01
C ARG A 81 -14.96 -1.89 -12.61
N HIS A 82 -13.88 -2.66 -12.45
CA HIS A 82 -13.87 -4.07 -12.82
C HIS A 82 -14.58 -4.91 -11.76
N ASP A 83 -15.67 -5.59 -12.15
CA ASP A 83 -16.49 -6.38 -11.22
C ASP A 83 -15.70 -7.42 -10.42
N ARG A 84 -14.65 -7.99 -11.01
CA ARG A 84 -13.77 -8.97 -10.35
C ARG A 84 -12.90 -8.37 -9.24
N LEU A 85 -12.72 -7.05 -9.20
CA LEU A 85 -11.83 -6.35 -8.27
C LEU A 85 -12.62 -5.47 -7.28
N ARG A 86 -13.83 -5.04 -7.65
CA ARG A 86 -14.70 -4.13 -6.91
C ARG A 86 -14.75 -4.43 -5.42
N ASP A 87 -15.19 -5.63 -5.06
CA ASP A 87 -15.44 -6.00 -3.66
C ASP A 87 -14.14 -6.07 -2.85
N GLN A 88 -13.07 -6.60 -3.45
CA GLN A 88 -11.76 -6.66 -2.80
C GLN A 88 -11.20 -5.25 -2.53
N ILE A 89 -11.31 -4.34 -3.50
CA ILE A 89 -10.84 -2.97 -3.35
C ILE A 89 -11.69 -2.25 -2.30
N ALA A 90 -13.02 -2.34 -2.38
CA ALA A 90 -13.94 -1.71 -1.43
C ALA A 90 -13.70 -2.17 0.02
N ASP A 91 -13.52 -3.48 0.23
CA ASP A 91 -13.21 -4.06 1.54
C ASP A 91 -11.88 -3.54 2.12
N VAL A 92 -10.84 -3.46 1.28
CA VAL A 92 -9.54 -2.91 1.70
C VAL A 92 -9.62 -1.41 1.99
N ILE A 93 -10.32 -0.63 1.16
CA ILE A 93 -10.52 0.82 1.37
C ILE A 93 -11.28 1.06 2.68
N ALA A 94 -12.36 0.31 2.93
CA ALA A 94 -13.12 0.39 4.17
C ALA A 94 -12.23 0.10 5.39
N TRP A 95 -11.40 -0.94 5.32
CA TRP A 95 -10.45 -1.24 6.39
C TRP A 95 -9.38 -0.16 6.56
N LEU A 96 -8.79 0.36 5.47
CA LEU A 96 -7.80 1.44 5.52
C LEU A 96 -8.36 2.71 6.17
N ARG A 97 -9.63 3.05 5.91
CA ARG A 97 -10.30 4.17 6.59
C ARG A 97 -10.25 4.00 8.11
N THR A 98 -10.50 2.79 8.63
CA THR A 98 -10.40 2.53 10.08
C THR A 98 -8.99 2.72 10.65
N GLN A 99 -7.94 2.48 9.84
CA GLN A 99 -6.56 2.58 10.28
C GLN A 99 -6.01 4.01 10.25
N PHE A 100 -6.63 4.90 9.46
CA PHE A 100 -6.23 6.31 9.32
C PHE A 100 -7.23 7.31 9.91
N ASP A 101 -8.31 6.82 10.52
CA ASP A 101 -9.31 7.64 11.19
C ASP A 101 -8.78 8.25 12.50
N GLY A 102 -9.19 9.49 12.78
CA GLY A 102 -8.80 10.25 13.97
C GLY A 102 -7.28 10.43 14.17
N GLU A 103 -6.91 10.85 15.38
CA GLU A 103 -5.53 11.21 15.71
C GLU A 103 -4.80 10.15 16.56
N ARG A 104 -5.51 9.09 16.98
CA ARG A 104 -4.93 8.03 17.81
C ARG A 104 -4.09 7.07 16.96
N SER A 105 -3.07 6.48 17.58
CA SER A 105 -2.27 5.41 16.98
C SER A 105 -3.14 4.14 16.82
N THR A 106 -3.20 3.63 15.58
CA THR A 106 -3.93 2.41 15.24
C THR A 106 -2.95 1.22 15.16
N PRO A 107 -3.43 -0.03 15.14
CA PRO A 107 -2.55 -1.19 15.04
C PRO A 107 -1.59 -1.12 13.84
N MET A 108 -2.06 -0.73 12.65
CA MET A 108 -1.18 -0.54 11.48
C MET A 108 -0.09 0.51 11.72
N LEU A 109 -0.43 1.64 12.36
CA LEU A 109 0.51 2.72 12.61
C LEU A 109 1.59 2.29 13.61
N ARG A 110 1.24 1.51 14.64
CA ARG A 110 2.25 0.92 15.53
C ARG A 110 3.22 0.01 14.78
N LEU A 111 2.74 -0.78 13.83
CA LEU A 111 3.62 -1.66 13.03
C LEU A 111 4.66 -0.88 12.23
N VAL A 112 4.31 0.29 11.68
CA VAL A 112 5.30 1.10 10.95
C VAL A 112 6.31 1.74 11.89
N SER A 113 5.90 2.18 13.09
CA SER A 113 6.83 2.70 14.09
C SER A 113 7.80 1.65 14.61
N GLN A 114 7.35 0.40 14.75
CA GLN A 114 8.18 -0.73 15.16
C GLN A 114 9.17 -1.11 14.05
N GLU A 115 8.72 -1.13 12.79
CA GLU A 115 9.61 -1.42 11.65
C GLU A 115 10.76 -0.42 11.51
N LEU A 116 10.49 0.86 11.82
CA LEU A 116 11.44 1.95 11.63
C LEU A 116 12.13 2.37 12.94
N GLU A 117 12.03 1.57 14.00
CA GLU A 117 12.71 1.82 15.26
C GLU A 117 14.23 1.96 15.03
N GLY A 118 14.81 3.02 15.59
CA GLY A 118 16.23 3.36 15.40
C GLY A 118 16.57 4.07 14.08
N ILE A 119 15.62 4.19 13.15
CA ILE A 119 15.77 4.92 11.87
C ILE A 119 14.95 6.22 11.88
N GLU A 120 13.70 6.14 12.32
CA GLU A 120 12.75 7.26 12.34
C GLU A 120 11.97 7.26 13.66
N SER A 121 11.62 8.44 14.19
CA SER A 121 10.81 8.48 15.42
C SER A 121 9.42 7.90 15.18
N ALA A 122 8.83 7.29 16.22
CA ALA A 122 7.49 6.71 16.14
C ALA A 122 6.44 7.75 15.70
N VAL A 123 6.51 8.96 16.25
CA VAL A 123 5.61 10.07 15.89
C VAL A 123 5.72 10.41 14.41
N GLN A 124 6.93 10.48 13.86
CA GLN A 124 7.17 10.88 12.47
C GLN A 124 6.72 9.81 11.49
N SER A 125 7.03 8.54 11.75
CA SER A 125 6.64 7.41 10.90
C SER A 125 5.13 7.20 10.89
N GLU A 126 4.47 7.23 12.05
CA GLU A 126 3.01 7.13 12.14
C GLU A 126 2.31 8.30 11.44
N ARG A 127 2.78 9.54 11.68
CA ARG A 127 2.20 10.73 11.05
C ARG A 127 2.37 10.71 9.52
N SER A 128 3.54 10.28 9.04
CA SER A 128 3.80 10.13 7.61
C SER A 128 2.85 9.13 6.97
N LEU A 129 2.73 7.92 7.54
CA LEU A 129 1.85 6.90 7.00
C LEU A 129 0.38 7.33 7.04
N ARG A 130 -0.06 7.96 8.14
CA ARG A 130 -1.43 8.50 8.25
C ARG A 130 -1.71 9.56 7.18
N LEU A 131 -0.80 10.53 7.00
CA LEU A 131 -0.98 11.61 6.03
C LEU A 131 -1.06 11.06 4.60
N LEU A 132 -0.09 10.24 4.19
CA LEU A 132 -0.04 9.67 2.85
C LEU A 132 -1.21 8.70 2.60
N GLY A 133 -1.60 7.93 3.62
CA GLY A 133 -2.77 7.06 3.57
C GLY A 133 -4.07 7.85 3.38
N ARG A 134 -4.24 8.98 4.07
CA ARG A 134 -5.39 9.89 3.87
C ARG A 134 -5.41 10.51 2.47
N GLN A 135 -4.25 10.88 1.93
CA GLN A 135 -4.15 11.36 0.54
C GLN A 135 -4.57 10.29 -0.47
N LEU A 136 -4.19 9.03 -0.24
CA LEU A 136 -4.65 7.91 -1.05
C LEU A 136 -6.17 7.73 -0.97
N LEU A 137 -6.75 7.78 0.23
CA LEU A 137 -8.20 7.68 0.41
C LEU A 137 -8.95 8.84 -0.27
N SER A 138 -8.45 10.07 -0.13
CA SER A 138 -9.02 11.24 -0.82
C SER A 138 -9.03 11.05 -2.33
N GLY A 139 -7.90 10.62 -2.92
CA GLY A 139 -7.83 10.39 -4.36
C GLY A 139 -8.77 9.28 -4.85
N TYR A 140 -9.04 8.27 -4.02
CA TYR A 140 -10.03 7.24 -4.31
C TYR A 140 -11.46 7.82 -4.31
N ASP A 141 -11.81 8.57 -3.26
CA ASP A 141 -13.14 9.14 -3.06
C ASP A 141 -13.48 10.19 -4.13
N ASP A 142 -12.53 11.07 -4.44
CA ASP A 142 -12.69 12.12 -5.46
C ASP A 142 -12.95 11.50 -6.85
N ALA A 143 -12.29 10.39 -7.16
CA ALA A 143 -12.46 9.70 -8.44
C ALA A 143 -13.76 8.86 -8.51
N GLU A 144 -14.23 8.30 -7.39
CA GLU A 144 -15.54 7.62 -7.33
C GLU A 144 -16.70 8.61 -7.44
N GLY A 145 -16.61 9.79 -6.81
CA GLY A 145 -17.62 10.84 -6.88
C GLY A 145 -17.78 11.48 -8.27
N VAL A 146 -16.84 11.24 -9.18
CA VAL A 146 -16.83 11.75 -10.57
C VAL A 146 -17.34 10.68 -11.57
N ALA A 147 -17.91 9.56 -11.09
CA ALA A 147 -18.56 8.60 -11.97
C ALA A 147 -19.79 9.25 -12.68
N PRO A 148 -19.92 9.10 -14.02
CA PRO A 148 -21.07 9.62 -14.77
C PRO A 148 -22.39 8.93 -14.42
#